data_AF-A0A519Y9N3-F1
#
_entry.id   AF-A0A519Y9N3-F1
#
_cell.length_a   1.000
_cell.length_b   1.000
_cell.length_c   1.000
_cell.angle_alpha   90.00
_cell.angle_beta   90.00
_cell.angle_gamma   90.00
#
_symmetry.space_group_name_H-M   'P 1'
#
loop_
_entity.id
_entity.type
_entity.pdbx_description
1 polymer ?
#
loop_
_entity_poly.entity_id
_entity_poly.type
_entity_poly.pdbx_seq_one_letter_code
_entity_poly.pdbx_strand_id
1 'polypeptide(L)' 'MPINRFYKLYLSPNRKYVKVLKNLLGFVPGNLSLYRLAFRHKSVAQNVKHGVKNSNERLEF' A
#
# COMPACT_ATOMS: atom_id res chain seq x y z
N MET A 1 -4.61 -16.09 -13.78
CA MET A 1 -4.11 -15.16 -12.74
C MET A 1 -2.85 -15.75 -12.13
N PRO A 2 -1.74 -15.00 -11.97
CA PRO A 2 -0.52 -15.54 -11.38
C PRO A 2 -0.75 -15.99 -9.93
N ILE A 3 -0.14 -17.12 -9.54
CA ILE A 3 -0.32 -17.79 -8.24
C ILE A 3 -0.14 -16.82 -7.06
N ASN A 4 0.82 -15.90 -7.17
CA ASN A 4 1.10 -14.87 -6.17
C ASN A 4 -0.11 -13.94 -5.90
N ARG A 5 -0.90 -13.58 -6.93
CA ARG A 5 -2.10 -12.75 -6.75
C ARG A 5 -3.21 -13.50 -6.03
N PHE A 6 -3.37 -14.80 -6.30
CA PHE A 6 -4.33 -15.64 -5.58
C PHE A 6 -3.98 -15.75 -4.10
N TYR A 7 -2.72 -16.04 -3.78
CA TYR A 7 -2.26 -16.06 -2.39
C TYR A 7 -2.55 -14.74 -1.68
N LYS A 8 -2.22 -13.60 -2.30
CA LYS A 8 -2.48 -12.26 -1.74
C LYS A 8 -3.96 -11.97 -1.49
N LEU A 9 -4.86 -12.47 -2.33
CA LEU A 9 -6.30 -12.22 -2.23
C LEU A 9 -7.02 -13.07 -1.18
N TYR A 10 -6.61 -14.32 -1.02
CA TYR A 10 -7.38 -15.30 -0.23
C TYR A 10 -6.65 -15.76 1.04
N LEU A 11 -5.33 -15.95 0.97
CA LEU A 11 -4.53 -16.60 2.02
C LEU A 11 -3.67 -15.61 2.84
N SER A 12 -3.25 -14.50 2.24
CA SER A 12 -2.37 -13.54 2.91
C SER A 12 -3.06 -12.86 4.11
N PRO A 13 -2.31 -12.53 5.20
CA PRO A 13 -2.83 -11.73 6.32
C PRO A 13 -3.39 -10.37 5.87
N ASN A 14 -2.81 -9.78 4.82
CA ASN A 14 -3.22 -8.49 4.28
C ASN A 14 -4.41 -8.56 3.30
N ARG A 15 -5.07 -9.73 3.17
CA ARG A 15 -6.15 -9.97 2.20
C ARG A 15 -7.28 -8.94 2.22
N LYS A 16 -7.64 -8.40 3.39
CA LYS A 16 -8.69 -7.36 3.51
C LYS A 16 -8.29 -6.11 2.75
N TYR A 17 -7.08 -5.62 3.00
CA TYR A 17 -6.52 -4.46 2.32
C TYR A 17 -6.35 -4.70 0.82
N VAL A 18 -5.86 -5.88 0.43
CA VAL A 18 -5.72 -6.27 -0.99
C VAL A 18 -7.07 -6.29 -1.71
N LYS A 19 -8.15 -6.79 -1.07
CA LYS A 19 -9.50 -6.79 -1.65
C LYS A 19 -10.02 -5.37 -1.87
N VAL A 20 -9.86 -4.49 -0.90
CA VAL A 20 -10.24 -3.06 -1.03
C VAL A 20 -9.47 -2.42 -2.19
N LEU A 21 -8.16 -2.62 -2.26
CA LEU A 21 -7.34 -2.11 -3.36
C LEU A 21 -7.74 -2.66 -4.71
N LYS A 22 -8.04 -3.97 -4.80
CA LYS A 22 -8.53 -4.58 -6.04
C LYS A 22 -9.86 -3.97 -6.47
N ASN A 23 -10.77 -3.71 -5.54
CA ASN A 23 -12.06 -3.11 -5.85
C ASN A 23 -11.92 -1.64 -6.31
N LEU A 24 -11.00 -0.88 -5.70
CA LEU A 24 -10.75 0.52 -6.05
C LEU A 24 -9.98 0.69 -7.37
N LEU A 25 -8.96 -0.15 -7.60
CA LEU A 25 -8.01 0.00 -8.70
C LEU A 25 -8.32 -0.91 -9.91
N GLY A 26 -9.16 -1.94 -9.72
CA GLY A 26 -9.43 -2.97 -10.73
C GLY A 26 -8.35 -4.06 -10.83
N PHE A 27 -7.23 -3.95 -10.09
CA PHE A 27 -6.14 -4.94 -10.10
C PHE A 27 -5.54 -5.18 -8.72
N VAL A 28 -4.81 -6.29 -8.57
CA VAL A 28 -4.09 -6.64 -7.33
C VAL A 28 -2.69 -6.03 -7.35
N PRO A 29 -2.37 -5.10 -6.44
CA PRO A 29 -1.07 -4.45 -6.44
C PRO A 29 0.08 -5.37 -6.02
N GLY A 30 1.24 -5.13 -6.63
CA GLY A 30 2.46 -5.89 -6.38
C GLY A 30 3.07 -5.60 -5.00
N ASN A 31 3.33 -4.34 -4.71
CA ASN A 31 3.99 -3.88 -3.48
C ASN A 31 2.99 -3.17 -2.55
N LEU A 32 2.44 -3.89 -1.58
CA LEU A 32 1.41 -3.33 -0.68
C LEU A 32 1.94 -2.19 0.19
N SER A 33 3.23 -2.17 0.54
CA SER A 33 3.80 -1.13 1.38
C SER A 33 3.81 0.23 0.70
N LEU A 34 4.05 0.28 -0.63
CA LEU A 34 3.97 1.52 -1.40
C LEU A 34 2.56 2.07 -1.47
N TYR A 35 1.56 1.21 -1.66
CA TYR A 35 0.16 1.67 -1.65
C TYR A 35 -0.24 2.15 -0.25
N ARG A 36 0.19 1.48 0.82
CA ARG A 36 -0.04 1.98 2.20
C ARG A 36 0.61 3.34 2.43
N LEU A 37 1.79 3.58 1.85
CA LEU A 37 2.46 4.87 1.90
C LEU A 37 1.68 5.93 1.09
N ALA A 38 1.24 5.59 -0.13
CA ALA A 38 0.50 6.51 -1.00
C ALA A 38 -0.81 6.99 -0.37
N PHE A 39 -1.54 6.10 0.32
CA PHE A 39 -2.77 6.45 1.03
C PHE A 39 -2.54 7.06 2.42
N ARG A 40 -1.28 7.21 2.87
CA ARG A 40 -0.99 7.86 4.15
C ARG A 40 -0.96 9.37 3.95
N HIS A 41 -1.89 10.05 4.61
CA HIS A 41 -1.94 11.51 4.64
C HIS A 41 -0.79 12.12 5.46
N LYS A 42 -0.31 13.31 5.04
CA LYS A 42 0.82 14.02 5.67
C LYS A 42 0.64 14.30 7.16
N SER A 43 -0.60 14.41 7.65
CA SER A 43 -0.89 14.68 9.07
C SER A 43 -0.53 13.52 10.00
N VAL A 44 -0.41 12.30 9.47
CA VAL A 44 -0.08 11.08 10.24
C VAL A 44 1.30 10.53 9.84
N ALA A 45 2.04 11.27 9.00
CA ALA A 45 3.39 10.90 8.62
C ALA A 45 4.30 10.94 9.86
N GLN A 46 4.87 9.79 10.23
CA GLN A 46 5.86 9.74 11.29
C GLN A 46 7.19 10.29 10.79
N ASN A 47 7.85 11.07 11.64
CA ASN A 47 9.23 11.49 11.42
C ASN A 47 10.12 10.25 11.47
N VAL A 48 10.76 9.91 10.36
CA VAL A 48 11.81 8.88 10.34
C VAL A 48 13.13 9.55 10.70
N LYS A 49 14.06 8.78 11.28
CA LYS A 49 15.39 9.25 11.68
C LYS A 49 16.01 10.12 10.57
N HIS A 50 16.68 11.21 10.97
CA HIS A 50 17.26 12.25 10.11
C HIS A 50 16.28 13.24 9.45
N GLY A 51 15.15 13.56 10.08
CA GLY A 51 14.29 14.68 9.65
C GLY A 51 13.48 14.43 8.38
N VAL A 52 13.59 13.23 7.79
CA VAL A 52 12.81 12.82 6.63
C VAL A 52 11.43 12.37 7.12
N LYS A 53 10.39 13.08 6.70
CA LYS A 53 9.01 12.63 6.91
C LYS A 53 8.76 11.42 6.02
N ASN A 54 8.23 10.35 6.61
CA ASN A 54 7.71 9.24 5.83
C ASN A 54 6.31 9.61 5.35
N SER A 55 6.24 10.56 4.42
CA SER A 55 5.00 11.06 3.82
C SER A 55 4.86 10.56 2.37
N ASN A 56 3.66 10.67 1.81
CA ASN A 56 3.40 10.38 0.40
C ASN A 56 3.94 11.47 -0.55
N GLU A 57 4.51 12.56 -0.03
CA GLU A 57 5.02 13.72 -0.81
C GLU A 57 6.01 13.33 -1.92
N ARG A 58 6.91 12.35 -1.68
CA ARG A 58 7.85 11.86 -2.70
C ARG A 58 7.23 10.97 -3.77
N LEU A 59 6.02 10.44 -3.52
CA LEU A 59 5.25 9.71 -4.52
C LEU A 59 4.38 10.66 -5.34
N GLU A 60 4.04 11.82 -4.78
CA GLU A 60 3.30 12.88 -5.46
C GLU A 60 4.19 13.75 -6.37
N PHE A 61 5.43 14.02 -5.95
CA PHE A 61 6.46 14.70 -6.73
C PHE A 61 6.98 13.86 -7.90
#